data_AF-A0A536G7Q1-F1
#
_entry.id   AF-A0A536G7Q1-F1
#
_cell.length_a   1.000
_cell.length_b   1.000
_cell.length_c   1.000
_cell.angle_alpha   90.00
_cell.angle_beta   90.00
_cell.angle_gamma   90.00
#
_symmetry.space_group_name_H-M   'P 1'
#
loop_
_entity.id
_entity.type
_entity.pdbx_description
1 polymer ?
#
loop_
_entity_poly.entity_id
_entity_poly.type
_entity_poly.pdbx_seq_one_letter_code
_entity_poly.pdbx_strand_id
1 'polypeptide(L)'
;MQSSSFAHDGNYTLLPHFTANFAAITGVAAWYSDNQSACAPGLPFVGVNTTSVPQTDCTLTIPQGSVFMHEWSPQMAIVGWKSPVSGIVQIDGGVADDDANGGDGIRWFVDSGTVTIASGSISNGGSATFPSGLQASVGAGDSLYFVVDPGAAGDISYDTTELNVTITFAPNQAPDCSQIHADSSILWPANHQLRQVGLVGATDPDGDAVTITITGVTQNEPTDGLGDGDSSPDATPGGSSNTVMLRAERSGLGDGRVYQVSFTASDGHGGTCSGTTTVGVPHDPGTAPVDSGLSVNSLGS
;
A
#
# COMPACT_ATOMS: atom_id res chain seq x y z
N MET A 1 -25.45 -7.12 -5.43
CA MET A 1 -25.91 -5.85 -6.06
C MET A 1 -26.10 -6.11 -7.54
N GLN A 2 -26.79 -5.20 -8.23
CA GLN A 2 -26.99 -5.24 -9.67
C GLN A 2 -26.80 -3.86 -10.29
N SER A 3 -26.41 -3.84 -11.55
CA SER A 3 -26.41 -2.64 -12.38
C SER A 3 -27.69 -2.54 -13.22
N SER A 4 -27.86 -1.40 -13.89
CA SER A 4 -28.89 -1.18 -14.92
C SER A 4 -28.36 -1.30 -16.36
N SER A 5 -27.03 -1.39 -16.51
CA SER A 5 -26.29 -1.50 -17.76
C SER A 5 -24.89 -2.08 -17.49
N PHE A 6 -24.07 -2.28 -18.54
CA PHE A 6 -22.65 -2.66 -18.40
C PHE A 6 -21.72 -1.51 -18.00
N ALA A 7 -22.25 -0.43 -17.41
CA ALA A 7 -21.45 0.71 -17.00
C ALA A 7 -20.81 0.48 -15.62
N HIS A 8 -19.50 0.71 -15.53
CA HIS A 8 -18.71 0.69 -14.30
C HIS A 8 -18.72 2.07 -13.62
N ASP A 9 -19.91 2.63 -13.41
CA ASP A 9 -20.11 4.01 -12.96
C ASP A 9 -20.36 4.13 -11.45
N GLY A 10 -20.31 3.02 -10.71
CA GLY A 10 -20.58 2.95 -9.27
C GLY A 10 -22.07 3.09 -8.90
N ASN A 11 -22.97 3.27 -9.88
CA ASN A 11 -24.41 3.40 -9.63
C ASN A 11 -25.08 2.01 -9.56
N TYR A 12 -24.70 1.25 -8.53
CA TYR A 12 -25.25 -0.07 -8.29
C TYR A 12 -26.38 -0.04 -7.26
N THR A 13 -27.35 -0.93 -7.44
CA THR A 13 -28.49 -1.07 -6.53
C THR A 13 -28.45 -2.43 -5.83
N LEU A 14 -29.04 -2.50 -4.63
CA LEU A 14 -29.22 -3.78 -3.96
C LEU A 14 -30.18 -4.65 -4.77
N LEU A 15 -29.93 -5.96 -4.72
CA LEU A 15 -30.86 -6.96 -5.24
C LEU A 15 -32.11 -6.96 -4.32
N PRO A 16 -33.33 -6.86 -4.88
CA PRO A 16 -34.53 -6.55 -4.11
C PRO A 16 -35.04 -7.70 -3.25
N HIS A 17 -34.73 -8.94 -3.63
CA HIS A 17 -35.25 -10.14 -2.95
C HIS A 17 -34.15 -10.87 -2.20
N PHE A 18 -34.56 -11.62 -1.18
CA PHE A 18 -33.69 -12.51 -0.41
C PHE A 18 -34.40 -13.84 -0.15
N THR A 19 -33.64 -14.93 -0.23
CA THR A 19 -34.04 -16.26 0.25
C THR A 19 -32.91 -16.89 1.05
N ALA A 20 -33.24 -17.56 2.15
CA ALA A 20 -32.30 -18.38 2.92
C ALA A 20 -32.21 -19.83 2.41
N ASN A 21 -33.05 -20.19 1.44
CA ASN A 21 -33.16 -21.52 0.85
C ASN A 21 -33.23 -21.41 -0.67
N PHE A 22 -32.19 -20.84 -1.28
CA PHE A 22 -32.02 -20.87 -2.72
C PHE A 22 -32.07 -22.33 -3.20
N ALA A 23 -32.73 -22.59 -4.33
CA ALA A 23 -32.93 -23.96 -4.83
C ALA A 23 -33.68 -24.92 -3.87
N ALA A 24 -34.40 -24.39 -2.88
CA ALA A 24 -34.95 -25.17 -1.76
C ALA A 24 -33.87 -25.91 -0.92
N ILE A 25 -32.63 -25.43 -0.94
CA ILE A 25 -31.50 -25.98 -0.19
C ILE A 25 -31.25 -25.12 1.05
N THR A 26 -31.52 -25.68 2.23
CA THR A 26 -31.25 -25.00 3.51
C THR A 26 -29.75 -24.70 3.66
N GLY A 27 -29.42 -23.45 3.94
CA GLY A 27 -28.03 -23.00 4.12
C GLY A 27 -27.36 -22.50 2.84
N VAL A 28 -28.09 -22.51 1.71
CA VAL A 28 -27.73 -21.75 0.52
C VAL A 28 -28.63 -20.52 0.46
N ALA A 29 -28.06 -19.36 0.74
CA ALA A 29 -28.78 -18.10 0.75
C ALA A 29 -28.45 -17.30 -0.51
N ALA A 30 -29.42 -16.54 -1.03
CA ALA A 30 -29.18 -15.68 -2.18
C ALA A 30 -30.06 -14.43 -2.16
N TRP A 31 -29.51 -13.37 -2.73
CA TRP A 31 -30.24 -12.20 -3.17
C TRP A 31 -30.39 -12.24 -4.68
N TYR A 32 -31.54 -11.81 -5.20
CA TYR A 32 -31.85 -11.91 -6.63
C TYR A 32 -32.83 -10.81 -7.08
N SER A 33 -32.96 -10.63 -8.39
CA SER A 33 -33.95 -9.75 -9.03
C SER A 33 -35.06 -10.56 -9.72
N ASP A 34 -36.07 -9.89 -10.26
CA ASP A 34 -37.30 -10.50 -10.78
C ASP A 34 -37.17 -11.18 -12.16
N ASN A 35 -36.01 -11.10 -12.82
CA ASN A 35 -35.89 -11.66 -14.17
C ASN A 35 -35.98 -13.19 -14.13
N GLN A 36 -36.79 -13.76 -15.02
CA GLN A 36 -37.11 -15.18 -15.00
C GLN A 36 -35.87 -16.05 -15.28
N SER A 37 -35.68 -17.09 -14.47
CA SER A 37 -34.65 -18.11 -14.67
C SER A 37 -35.25 -19.52 -14.55
N ALA A 38 -34.64 -20.48 -15.25
CA ALA A 38 -35.05 -21.88 -15.20
C ALA A 38 -34.55 -22.59 -13.93
N CYS A 39 -33.36 -22.22 -13.45
CA CYS A 39 -32.67 -22.88 -12.35
C CYS A 39 -32.53 -21.98 -11.10
N ALA A 40 -33.08 -20.76 -11.12
CA ALA A 40 -33.00 -19.81 -10.02
C ALA A 40 -34.33 -19.07 -9.84
N PRO A 41 -34.63 -18.54 -8.63
CA PRO A 41 -35.83 -17.74 -8.39
C PRO A 41 -35.83 -16.42 -9.18
N GLY A 42 -34.65 -15.93 -9.59
CA GLY A 42 -34.49 -14.91 -10.60
C GLY A 42 -33.05 -14.45 -10.77
N LEU A 43 -32.81 -13.60 -11.78
CA LEU A 43 -31.49 -13.08 -12.16
C LEU A 43 -31.50 -11.54 -12.23
N PRO A 44 -30.34 -10.85 -12.08
CA PRO A 44 -29.10 -11.42 -11.60
C PRO A 44 -29.23 -11.84 -10.12
N PHE A 45 -28.36 -12.73 -9.66
CA PHE A 45 -28.29 -13.13 -8.26
C PHE A 45 -26.86 -13.08 -7.72
N VAL A 46 -26.78 -13.00 -6.39
CA VAL A 46 -25.56 -13.22 -5.60
C VAL A 46 -25.96 -14.06 -4.41
N GLY A 47 -25.25 -15.14 -4.13
CA GLY A 47 -25.52 -16.04 -3.03
C GLY A 47 -24.28 -16.54 -2.32
N VAL A 48 -24.52 -17.26 -1.23
CA VAL A 48 -23.50 -17.90 -0.42
C VAL A 48 -23.96 -19.30 -0.02
N ASN A 49 -23.09 -20.29 -0.21
CA ASN A 49 -23.30 -21.64 0.32
C ASN A 49 -22.61 -21.75 1.69
N THR A 50 -23.40 -21.66 2.75
CA THR A 50 -22.91 -21.79 4.13
C THR A 50 -22.93 -23.23 4.65
N THR A 51 -23.34 -24.19 3.81
CA THR A 51 -23.31 -25.60 4.19
C THR A 51 -21.87 -26.12 4.20
N SER A 52 -21.66 -27.26 4.86
CA SER A 52 -20.33 -27.87 4.96
C SER A 52 -20.02 -28.84 3.80
N VAL A 53 -20.79 -28.79 2.70
CA VAL A 53 -20.60 -29.62 1.51
C VAL A 53 -21.00 -28.84 0.25
N PRO A 54 -20.44 -29.18 -0.93
CA PRO A 54 -20.95 -28.66 -2.19
C PRO A 54 -22.43 -29.01 -2.37
N GLN A 55 -23.20 -28.09 -2.92
CA GLN A 55 -24.61 -28.26 -3.23
C GLN A 55 -24.80 -28.26 -4.75
N THR A 56 -25.82 -28.96 -5.23
CA THR A 56 -26.16 -28.97 -6.65
C THR A 56 -27.64 -28.68 -6.78
N ASP A 57 -27.98 -27.76 -7.68
CA ASP A 57 -29.33 -27.59 -8.17
C ASP A 57 -29.30 -27.52 -9.69
N CYS A 58 -30.32 -28.02 -10.37
CA CYS A 58 -30.35 -28.00 -11.83
C CYS A 58 -29.03 -28.55 -12.45
N THR A 59 -28.28 -27.70 -13.17
CA THR A 59 -26.94 -27.96 -13.71
C THR A 59 -25.78 -27.35 -12.91
N LEU A 60 -26.09 -26.50 -11.92
CA LEU A 60 -25.13 -25.66 -11.21
C LEU A 60 -24.57 -26.38 -9.98
N THR A 61 -23.25 -26.37 -9.84
CA THR A 61 -22.56 -26.87 -8.65
C THR A 61 -22.11 -25.68 -7.82
N ILE A 62 -22.54 -25.59 -6.57
CA ILE A 62 -22.17 -24.49 -5.67
C ILE A 62 -21.21 -25.04 -4.61
N PRO A 63 -19.89 -24.74 -4.68
CA PRO A 63 -18.91 -25.20 -3.72
C PRO A 63 -19.26 -24.79 -2.29
N GLN A 64 -18.81 -25.56 -1.31
CA GLN A 64 -19.03 -25.21 0.10
C GLN A 64 -18.29 -23.91 0.46
N GLY A 65 -18.90 -23.05 1.28
CA GLY A 65 -18.27 -21.82 1.76
C GLY A 65 -18.01 -20.77 0.67
N SER A 66 -18.53 -20.96 -0.53
CA SER A 66 -18.33 -20.04 -1.67
C SER A 66 -19.37 -18.94 -1.70
N VAL A 67 -18.96 -17.80 -2.27
CA VAL A 67 -19.88 -16.83 -2.86
C VAL A 67 -20.07 -17.23 -4.31
N PHE A 68 -21.30 -17.25 -4.79
CA PHE A 68 -21.62 -17.57 -6.18
C PHE A 68 -22.57 -16.50 -6.72
N MET A 69 -22.50 -16.24 -8.02
CA MET A 69 -23.25 -15.16 -8.64
C MET A 69 -23.53 -15.44 -10.10
N HIS A 70 -24.57 -14.80 -10.61
CA HIS A 70 -24.99 -14.96 -11.99
C HIS A 70 -25.68 -13.67 -12.43
N GLU A 71 -25.23 -13.14 -13.54
CA GLU A 71 -25.66 -11.91 -14.18
C GLU A 71 -26.97 -12.07 -14.98
N TRP A 72 -27.42 -10.99 -15.61
CA TRP A 72 -28.57 -10.98 -16.52
C TRP A 72 -28.41 -9.87 -17.54
N SER A 73 -28.25 -10.13 -18.84
CA SER A 73 -28.00 -9.06 -19.81
C SER A 73 -29.19 -8.07 -19.90
N PRO A 74 -29.00 -6.74 -19.72
CA PRO A 74 -27.73 -5.99 -19.65
C PRO A 74 -27.25 -5.58 -18.23
N GLN A 75 -27.76 -6.24 -17.19
CA GLN A 75 -27.42 -6.09 -15.78
C GLN A 75 -26.27 -7.03 -15.35
N MET A 76 -25.32 -6.46 -14.63
CA MET A 76 -24.17 -7.18 -14.07
C MET A 76 -24.54 -7.75 -12.69
N ALA A 77 -23.92 -8.86 -12.29
CA ALA A 77 -23.94 -9.33 -10.91
C ALA A 77 -22.73 -8.77 -10.16
N ILE A 78 -22.95 -8.22 -8.96
CA ILE A 78 -21.89 -7.44 -8.28
C ILE A 78 -21.84 -7.75 -6.79
N VAL A 79 -20.65 -8.06 -6.28
CA VAL A 79 -20.32 -8.08 -4.85
C VAL A 79 -19.55 -6.81 -4.52
N GLY A 80 -20.02 -6.07 -3.51
CA GLY A 80 -19.38 -4.84 -3.05
C GLY A 80 -18.74 -5.02 -1.69
N TRP A 81 -17.52 -4.53 -1.54
CA TRP A 81 -16.85 -4.42 -0.25
C TRP A 81 -16.61 -2.95 0.07
N LYS A 82 -16.98 -2.53 1.28
CA LYS A 82 -16.76 -1.16 1.76
C LYS A 82 -15.59 -1.14 2.73
N SER A 83 -14.58 -0.33 2.44
CA SER A 83 -13.34 -0.30 3.21
C SER A 83 -13.57 0.21 4.63
N PRO A 84 -13.13 -0.52 5.68
CA PRO A 84 -13.10 -0.01 7.05
C PRO A 84 -11.84 0.81 7.37
N VAL A 85 -10.87 0.87 6.45
CA VAL A 85 -9.53 1.45 6.67
C VAL A 85 -9.15 2.42 5.56
N SER A 86 -8.15 3.26 5.82
CA SER A 86 -7.48 4.04 4.78
C SER A 86 -6.05 3.52 4.58
N GLY A 87 -5.65 3.30 3.33
CA GLY A 87 -4.32 2.80 2.96
C GLY A 87 -4.38 1.86 1.77
N ILE A 88 -3.39 0.97 1.63
CA ILE A 88 -3.32 -0.01 0.54
C ILE A 88 -3.87 -1.35 1.04
N VAL A 89 -4.76 -1.95 0.27
CA VAL A 89 -5.22 -3.33 0.46
C VAL A 89 -4.70 -4.23 -0.66
N GLN A 90 -4.29 -5.44 -0.31
CA GLN A 90 -3.99 -6.51 -1.28
C GLN A 90 -5.28 -7.28 -1.56
N ILE A 91 -5.45 -7.68 -2.81
CA ILE A 91 -6.64 -8.39 -3.29
C ILE A 91 -6.17 -9.69 -3.94
N ASP A 92 -6.48 -10.80 -3.31
CA ASP A 92 -6.20 -12.15 -3.82
C ASP A 92 -7.52 -12.88 -4.10
N GLY A 93 -7.46 -13.88 -4.99
CA GLY A 93 -8.61 -14.73 -5.31
C GLY A 93 -8.80 -14.90 -6.81
N GLY A 94 -10.05 -15.05 -7.22
CA GLY A 94 -10.42 -15.31 -8.60
C GLY A 94 -11.88 -15.67 -8.79
N VAL A 95 -12.17 -16.10 -10.01
CA VAL A 95 -13.49 -16.57 -10.43
C VAL A 95 -13.40 -17.93 -11.08
N ALA A 96 -14.44 -18.74 -10.93
CA ALA A 96 -14.58 -20.03 -11.60
C ALA A 96 -16.02 -20.22 -12.06
N ASP A 97 -16.19 -20.69 -13.29
CA ASP A 97 -17.49 -21.08 -13.82
C ASP A 97 -17.86 -22.47 -13.29
N ASP A 98 -19.00 -22.52 -12.62
CA ASP A 98 -19.49 -23.65 -11.83
C ASP A 98 -20.64 -24.40 -12.53
N ASP A 99 -20.92 -24.04 -13.78
CA ASP A 99 -21.96 -24.64 -14.60
C ASP A 99 -21.43 -24.92 -16.02
N ALA A 100 -20.49 -25.86 -16.13
CA ALA A 100 -19.76 -26.16 -17.37
C ALA A 100 -20.60 -26.79 -18.53
N ASN A 101 -21.92 -26.57 -18.58
CA ASN A 101 -22.85 -27.24 -19.48
C ASN A 101 -23.13 -26.49 -20.80
N GLY A 102 -22.69 -25.23 -20.97
CA GLY A 102 -22.86 -24.49 -22.23
C GLY A 102 -22.58 -22.98 -22.09
N GLY A 103 -22.92 -22.18 -23.11
CA GLY A 103 -22.70 -20.73 -23.05
C GLY A 103 -21.30 -20.29 -23.52
N ASP A 104 -21.07 -18.97 -23.52
CA ASP A 104 -19.80 -18.38 -23.94
C ASP A 104 -18.89 -17.95 -22.77
N GLY A 105 -19.33 -18.22 -21.54
CA GLY A 105 -18.64 -17.88 -20.30
C GLY A 105 -18.78 -16.39 -19.96
N ILE A 106 -17.99 -15.94 -19.00
CA ILE A 106 -18.15 -14.60 -18.42
C ILE A 106 -16.96 -13.67 -18.69
N ARG A 107 -17.23 -12.38 -18.51
CA ARG A 107 -16.21 -11.36 -18.24
C ARG A 107 -16.25 -11.03 -16.75
N TRP A 108 -15.09 -10.77 -16.17
CA TRP A 108 -14.98 -10.39 -14.76
C TRP A 108 -14.17 -9.12 -14.60
N PHE A 109 -14.49 -8.35 -13.56
CA PHE A 109 -13.82 -7.09 -13.24
C PHE A 109 -13.65 -6.92 -11.74
N VAL A 110 -12.56 -6.23 -11.37
CA VAL A 110 -12.34 -5.65 -10.04
C VAL A 110 -12.27 -4.15 -10.22
N ASP A 111 -13.22 -3.43 -9.65
CA ASP A 111 -13.28 -1.97 -9.69
C ASP A 111 -12.96 -1.38 -8.31
N SER A 112 -12.22 -0.27 -8.31
CA SER A 112 -12.08 0.64 -7.18
C SER A 112 -12.90 1.90 -7.45
N GLY A 113 -14.04 2.02 -6.78
CA GLY A 113 -15.05 3.04 -7.10
C GLY A 113 -15.57 2.88 -8.53
N THR A 114 -15.10 3.75 -9.44
CA THR A 114 -15.50 3.77 -10.87
C THR A 114 -14.36 3.39 -11.81
N VAL A 115 -13.23 2.95 -11.25
CA VAL A 115 -12.01 2.62 -12.01
C VAL A 115 -11.79 1.12 -11.95
N THR A 116 -11.80 0.47 -13.11
CA THR A 116 -11.39 -0.93 -13.23
C THR A 116 -9.89 -1.06 -13.03
N ILE A 117 -9.49 -1.84 -12.01
CA ILE A 117 -8.09 -2.09 -11.64
C ILE A 117 -7.61 -3.48 -12.08
N ALA A 118 -8.53 -4.42 -12.32
CA ALA A 118 -8.25 -5.69 -12.96
C ALA A 118 -9.47 -6.19 -13.74
N SER A 119 -9.23 -6.94 -14.80
CA SER A 119 -10.30 -7.54 -15.61
C SER A 119 -9.81 -8.76 -16.36
N GLY A 120 -10.73 -9.63 -16.74
CA GLY A 120 -10.45 -10.75 -17.63
C GLY A 120 -11.73 -11.42 -18.13
N SER A 121 -11.57 -12.59 -18.73
CA SER A 121 -12.66 -13.43 -19.18
C SER A 121 -12.31 -14.90 -18.97
N ILE A 122 -13.33 -15.73 -18.77
CA ILE A 122 -13.20 -17.19 -18.77
C ILE A 122 -14.20 -17.76 -19.77
N SER A 123 -13.83 -18.84 -20.45
CA SER A 123 -14.83 -19.64 -21.17
C SER A 123 -15.68 -20.43 -20.18
N ASN A 124 -16.87 -20.85 -20.60
CA ASN A 124 -17.73 -21.74 -19.82
C ASN A 124 -16.95 -22.96 -19.25
N GLY A 125 -17.17 -23.27 -17.97
CA GLY A 125 -16.42 -24.25 -17.18
C GLY A 125 -14.95 -23.91 -16.90
N GLY A 126 -14.51 -22.69 -17.24
CA GLY A 126 -13.16 -22.19 -17.00
C GLY A 126 -12.97 -21.55 -15.63
N SER A 127 -11.75 -21.13 -15.33
CA SER A 127 -11.44 -20.34 -14.13
C SER A 127 -10.28 -19.38 -14.38
N ALA A 128 -10.22 -18.32 -13.58
CA ALA A 128 -9.16 -17.33 -13.61
C ALA A 128 -8.82 -16.84 -12.20
N THR A 129 -7.53 -16.73 -11.91
CA THR A 129 -7.05 -16.04 -10.71
C THR A 129 -6.84 -14.56 -11.01
N PHE A 130 -7.05 -13.69 -10.02
CA PHE A 130 -6.66 -12.30 -10.14
C PHE A 130 -5.14 -12.15 -10.35
N PRO A 131 -4.67 -11.04 -10.96
CA PRO A 131 -3.25 -10.80 -11.14
C PRO A 131 -2.49 -10.83 -9.81
N SER A 132 -1.32 -11.46 -9.79
CA SER A 132 -0.46 -11.48 -8.59
C SER A 132 -0.06 -10.06 -8.19
N GLY A 133 -0.21 -9.74 -6.90
CA GLY A 133 0.11 -8.42 -6.35
C GLY A 133 -0.93 -7.34 -6.68
N LEU A 134 -2.16 -7.72 -7.03
CA LEU A 134 -3.26 -6.77 -7.22
C LEU A 134 -3.52 -5.99 -5.93
N GLN A 135 -3.53 -4.66 -6.05
CA GLN A 135 -3.67 -3.74 -4.93
C GLN A 135 -4.67 -2.63 -5.24
N ALA A 136 -5.30 -2.10 -4.19
CA ALA A 136 -6.09 -0.88 -4.28
C ALA A 136 -5.72 0.08 -3.14
N SER A 137 -5.49 1.35 -3.48
CA SER A 137 -5.51 2.43 -2.50
C SER A 137 -6.96 2.77 -2.19
N VAL A 138 -7.33 2.70 -0.91
CA VAL A 138 -8.70 2.91 -0.43
C VAL A 138 -8.68 3.91 0.74
N GLY A 139 -9.67 4.79 0.80
CA GLY A 139 -10.07 5.51 1.99
C GLY A 139 -11.11 4.74 2.80
N ALA A 140 -11.25 5.06 4.08
CA ALA A 140 -12.31 4.49 4.91
C ALA A 140 -13.67 4.91 4.36
N GLY A 141 -14.50 3.94 3.98
CA GLY A 141 -15.79 4.15 3.33
C GLY A 141 -15.78 4.04 1.80
N ASP A 142 -14.61 3.95 1.16
CA ASP A 142 -14.51 3.67 -0.27
C ASP A 142 -14.99 2.25 -0.58
N SER A 143 -15.35 1.98 -1.83
CA SER A 143 -15.90 0.69 -2.24
C SER A 143 -15.04 0.03 -3.30
N LEU A 144 -14.80 -1.26 -3.12
CA LEU A 144 -14.35 -2.17 -4.17
C LEU A 144 -15.53 -2.98 -4.69
N TYR A 145 -15.56 -3.25 -5.98
CA TYR A 145 -16.60 -4.04 -6.62
C TYR A 145 -15.99 -5.20 -7.38
N PHE A 146 -16.54 -6.39 -7.16
CA PHE A 146 -16.23 -7.61 -7.89
C PHE A 146 -17.42 -7.92 -8.77
N VAL A 147 -17.20 -7.88 -10.08
CA VAL A 147 -18.25 -7.85 -11.09
C VAL A 147 -18.15 -9.08 -11.97
N VAL A 148 -19.30 -9.71 -12.22
CA VAL A 148 -19.48 -10.74 -13.25
C VAL A 148 -20.45 -10.21 -14.30
N ASP A 149 -20.00 -10.29 -15.55
CA ASP A 149 -20.63 -9.78 -16.75
C ASP A 149 -20.84 -10.92 -17.77
N PRO A 150 -21.85 -10.80 -18.64
CA PRO A 150 -22.03 -11.75 -19.73
C PRO A 150 -20.79 -11.79 -20.62
N GLY A 151 -20.56 -12.95 -21.23
CA GLY A 151 -19.49 -13.17 -22.20
C GLY A 151 -19.53 -12.24 -23.42
N ALA A 152 -18.59 -12.43 -24.33
CA ALA A 152 -18.43 -11.56 -25.50
C ALA A 152 -19.65 -11.60 -26.45
N ALA A 153 -20.35 -12.74 -26.51
CA ALA A 153 -21.58 -12.92 -27.27
C ALA A 153 -22.82 -12.49 -26.47
N GLY A 154 -22.69 -12.26 -25.16
CA GLY A 154 -23.79 -11.89 -24.27
C GLY A 154 -24.78 -13.02 -24.03
N ASP A 155 -24.35 -14.28 -24.22
CA ASP A 155 -25.09 -15.41 -23.66
C ASP A 155 -25.03 -15.27 -22.13
N ILE A 156 -26.13 -15.65 -21.48
CA ILE A 156 -26.26 -15.67 -20.02
C ILE A 156 -26.60 -17.08 -19.54
N SER A 157 -26.39 -18.07 -20.41
CA SER A 157 -26.71 -19.46 -20.13
C SER A 157 -25.51 -20.09 -19.48
N TYR A 158 -25.72 -20.67 -18.30
CA TYR A 158 -24.71 -21.44 -17.58
C TYR A 158 -23.52 -20.60 -17.03
N ASP A 159 -23.72 -19.31 -16.81
CA ASP A 159 -22.68 -18.40 -16.32
C ASP A 159 -22.59 -18.30 -14.79
N THR A 160 -23.12 -19.30 -14.07
CA THR A 160 -23.02 -19.32 -12.61
C THR A 160 -21.55 -19.38 -12.22
N THR A 161 -21.11 -18.34 -11.53
CA THR A 161 -19.69 -18.09 -11.27
C THR A 161 -19.45 -18.09 -9.77
N GLU A 162 -18.54 -18.94 -9.28
CA GLU A 162 -17.92 -18.80 -7.97
C GLU A 162 -17.02 -17.56 -7.96
N LEU A 163 -17.13 -16.78 -6.88
CA LEU A 163 -16.24 -15.69 -6.55
C LEU A 163 -15.49 -16.03 -5.26
N ASN A 164 -14.17 -16.18 -5.38
CA ASN A 164 -13.27 -16.30 -4.23
C ASN A 164 -12.49 -14.98 -4.08
N VAL A 165 -12.60 -14.33 -2.93
CA VAL A 165 -11.91 -13.05 -2.67
C VAL A 165 -11.37 -13.05 -1.26
N THR A 166 -10.08 -12.71 -1.13
CA THR A 166 -9.46 -12.33 0.14
C THR A 166 -8.92 -10.93 0.02
N ILE A 167 -9.35 -10.03 0.91
CA ILE A 167 -8.82 -8.67 1.01
C ILE A 167 -8.00 -8.60 2.30
N THR A 168 -6.72 -8.30 2.17
CA THR A 168 -5.84 -8.09 3.32
C THR A 168 -5.37 -6.65 3.39
N PHE A 169 -5.36 -6.10 4.61
CA PHE A 169 -4.80 -4.78 4.89
C PHE A 169 -3.48 -4.98 5.62
N ALA A 170 -2.40 -4.50 5.03
CA ALA A 170 -1.12 -4.37 5.70
C ALA A 170 -1.01 -2.93 6.23
N PRO A 171 -0.99 -2.70 7.55
CA PRO A 171 -0.73 -1.37 8.08
C PRO A 171 0.65 -0.89 7.64
N ASN A 172 0.74 0.38 7.23
CA ASN A 172 2.03 1.01 6.93
C ASN A 172 2.96 0.93 8.15
N GLN A 173 4.17 0.45 7.95
CA GLN A 173 5.23 0.41 8.95
C GLN A 173 6.07 1.68 8.83
N ALA A 174 6.55 2.21 9.94
CA ALA A 174 7.41 3.38 9.89
C ALA A 174 8.81 3.01 9.35
N PRO A 175 9.54 3.95 8.74
CA PRO A 175 10.90 3.71 8.29
C PRO A 175 11.83 3.26 9.42
N ASP A 176 12.84 2.46 9.09
CA ASP A 176 13.94 2.09 9.97
C ASP A 176 15.11 3.09 9.82
N CYS A 177 15.30 3.90 10.86
CA CYS A 177 16.40 4.87 10.97
C CYS A 177 17.68 4.27 11.57
N SER A 178 17.71 3.00 11.99
CA SER A 178 18.82 2.41 12.76
C SER A 178 20.13 2.33 11.98
N GLN A 179 20.06 2.30 10.65
CA GLN A 179 21.22 2.26 9.75
C GLN A 179 21.58 3.63 9.16
N ILE A 180 20.86 4.70 9.53
CA ILE A 180 21.16 6.04 9.02
C ILE A 180 22.49 6.54 9.57
N HIS A 181 23.37 6.93 8.67
CA HIS A 181 24.69 7.48 8.98
C HIS A 181 25.12 8.53 7.96
N ALA A 182 26.13 9.32 8.33
CA ALA A 182 26.81 10.22 7.41
C ALA A 182 27.63 9.43 6.39
N ASP A 183 27.55 9.79 5.10
CA ASP A 183 28.39 9.25 4.03
C ASP A 183 29.88 9.59 4.22
N SER A 184 30.17 10.62 5.00
CA SER A 184 31.49 11.00 5.47
C SER A 184 31.45 11.31 6.97
N SER A 185 31.89 10.37 7.80
CA SER A 185 31.93 10.52 9.25
C SER A 185 33.15 11.29 9.77
N ILE A 186 34.14 11.60 8.92
CA ILE A 186 35.36 12.33 9.28
C ILE A 186 35.67 13.43 8.27
N LEU A 187 35.90 14.66 8.75
CA LEU A 187 36.37 15.78 7.94
C LEU A 187 37.86 16.02 8.20
N TRP A 188 38.69 15.57 7.26
CA TRP A 188 40.13 15.77 7.30
C TRP A 188 40.69 16.07 5.89
N PRO A 189 41.76 16.88 5.74
CA PRO A 189 42.37 17.72 6.77
C PRO A 189 41.43 18.84 7.22
N ALA A 190 41.61 19.26 8.47
CA ALA A 190 40.86 20.36 9.01
C ALA A 190 41.47 21.70 8.56
N ASN A 191 40.85 22.23 7.51
CA ASN A 191 41.34 23.30 6.67
C ASN A 191 40.35 24.48 6.58
N HIS A 192 39.41 24.58 7.51
CA HIS A 192 38.38 25.63 7.60
C HIS A 192 37.38 25.65 6.43
N GLN A 193 37.44 24.68 5.51
CA GLN A 193 36.52 24.60 4.38
C GLN A 193 35.24 23.89 4.76
N LEU A 194 34.11 24.39 4.24
CA LEU A 194 32.84 23.68 4.28
C LEU A 194 32.89 22.46 3.35
N ARG A 195 32.50 21.29 3.88
CA ARG A 195 32.40 20.03 3.14
C ARG A 195 30.98 19.52 3.21
N GLN A 196 30.46 19.08 2.07
CA GLN A 196 29.15 18.45 2.02
C GLN A 196 29.21 17.08 2.67
N VAL A 197 28.22 16.79 3.52
CA VAL A 197 27.94 15.49 4.11
C VAL A 197 26.48 15.16 3.84
N GLY A 198 26.25 13.96 3.30
CA GLY A 198 24.93 13.40 3.08
C GLY A 198 24.57 12.37 4.15
N LEU A 199 23.29 12.30 4.51
CA LEU A 199 22.75 11.19 5.30
C LEU A 199 22.18 10.12 4.37
N VAL A 200 22.57 8.86 4.63
CA VAL A 200 22.20 7.68 3.83
C VAL A 200 21.88 6.51 4.75
N GLY A 201 21.31 5.43 4.18
CA GLY A 201 21.07 4.18 4.91
C GLY A 201 19.68 4.05 5.53
N ALA A 202 18.74 4.95 5.23
CA ALA A 202 17.35 4.74 5.61
C ALA A 202 16.74 3.59 4.80
N THR A 203 15.96 2.75 5.46
CA THR A 203 15.20 1.67 4.83
C THR A 203 13.77 1.70 5.32
N ASP A 204 12.86 1.13 4.54
CA ASP A 204 11.47 0.95 4.94
C ASP A 204 11.10 -0.55 4.86
N PRO A 205 10.45 -1.14 5.89
CA PRO A 205 10.04 -2.55 5.86
C PRO A 205 9.09 -2.90 4.71
N ASP A 206 8.29 -1.94 4.26
CA ASP A 206 7.31 -2.12 3.18
C ASP A 206 7.91 -1.84 1.79
N GLY A 207 9.18 -1.40 1.75
CA GLY A 207 9.91 -1.10 0.51
C GLY A 207 9.65 0.30 -0.03
N ASP A 208 9.02 1.17 0.75
CA ASP A 208 8.73 2.55 0.38
C ASP A 208 9.99 3.42 0.23
N ALA A 209 9.87 4.46 -0.60
CA ALA A 209 10.93 5.44 -0.76
C ALA A 209 10.99 6.36 0.47
N VAL A 210 12.13 6.34 1.18
CA VAL A 210 12.31 7.14 2.39
C VAL A 210 12.99 8.48 2.08
N THR A 211 12.38 9.57 2.52
CA THR A 211 12.96 10.92 2.46
C THR A 211 13.57 11.30 3.79
N ILE A 212 14.88 11.55 3.82
CA ILE A 212 15.60 12.06 5.00
C ILE A 212 15.62 13.60 4.95
N THR A 213 15.32 14.23 6.08
CA THR A 213 15.41 15.68 6.28
C THR A 213 16.28 15.96 7.49
N ILE A 214 17.37 16.71 7.31
CA ILE A 214 18.19 17.21 8.40
C ILE A 214 17.42 18.31 9.12
N THR A 215 17.23 18.14 10.43
CA THR A 215 16.42 19.02 11.27
C THR A 215 17.26 19.91 12.18
N GLY A 216 18.55 19.60 12.38
CA GLY A 216 19.44 20.41 13.20
C GLY A 216 20.89 19.94 13.14
N VAL A 217 21.80 20.84 13.49
CA VAL A 217 23.23 20.55 13.63
C VAL A 217 23.74 21.23 14.88
N THR A 218 24.33 20.46 15.78
CA THR A 218 25.03 20.97 16.96
C THR A 218 26.49 20.50 16.95
N GLN A 219 27.34 21.11 17.76
CA GLN A 219 28.73 20.71 17.97
C GLN A 219 29.16 20.82 19.42
N ASN A 220 30.28 20.16 19.75
CA ASN A 220 30.81 20.11 21.11
C ASN A 220 32.01 21.04 21.40
N GLU A 221 32.28 22.00 20.52
CA GLU A 221 33.24 23.07 20.77
C GLU A 221 32.53 24.43 20.83
N PRO A 222 33.01 25.40 21.62
CA PRO A 222 32.49 26.76 21.58
C PRO A 222 32.59 27.34 20.16
N THR A 223 31.58 28.11 19.74
CA THR A 223 31.58 28.79 18.43
C THR A 223 32.52 29.99 18.35
N ASP A 224 33.03 30.48 19.50
CA ASP A 224 34.02 31.56 19.60
C ASP A 224 35.14 31.15 20.59
N GLY A 225 36.24 30.59 20.07
CA GLY A 225 37.41 30.18 20.83
C GLY A 225 38.56 31.19 20.71
N LEU A 226 39.40 31.31 21.74
CA LEU A 226 40.55 32.25 21.78
C LEU A 226 41.74 31.85 20.87
N GLY A 227 41.53 30.97 19.89
CA GLY A 227 42.53 30.48 18.93
C GLY A 227 42.22 30.95 17.51
N ASP A 228 43.06 31.85 17.01
CA ASP A 228 43.25 32.35 15.64
C ASP A 228 42.64 31.53 14.48
N GLY A 229 41.35 31.73 14.18
CA GLY A 229 40.74 31.24 12.95
C GLY A 229 39.21 31.21 12.83
N ASP A 230 38.46 31.60 13.86
CA ASP A 230 37.00 31.37 13.95
C ASP A 230 36.24 31.80 12.69
N SER A 231 35.80 30.79 11.93
CA SER A 231 35.01 30.97 10.72
C SER A 231 33.58 30.54 10.97
N SER A 232 32.69 31.50 11.23
CA SER A 232 31.25 31.25 11.38
C SER A 232 30.49 31.43 10.05
N PRO A 233 29.39 30.69 9.79
CA PRO A 233 28.84 29.59 10.60
C PRO A 233 29.60 28.27 10.37
N ASP A 234 29.48 27.35 11.33
CA ASP A 234 30.14 26.03 11.30
C ASP A 234 29.35 24.97 10.52
N ALA A 235 28.06 25.22 10.28
CA ALA A 235 27.22 24.42 9.43
C ALA A 235 26.26 25.29 8.61
N THR A 236 25.98 24.86 7.38
CA THR A 236 24.89 25.42 6.55
C THR A 236 24.08 24.29 5.91
N PRO A 237 22.79 24.49 5.60
CA PRO A 237 22.03 23.53 4.80
C PRO A 237 22.74 23.22 3.48
N GLY A 238 22.65 21.96 3.01
CA GLY A 238 23.15 21.55 1.71
C GLY A 238 22.14 21.78 0.57
N GLY A 239 22.42 21.21 -0.61
CA GLY A 239 21.54 21.34 -1.79
C GLY A 239 20.27 20.49 -1.75
N SER A 240 20.25 19.45 -0.91
CA SER A 240 19.13 18.51 -0.71
C SER A 240 18.77 18.40 0.77
N SER A 241 17.55 17.95 1.08
CA SER A 241 17.04 17.82 2.46
C SER A 241 17.90 16.91 3.35
N ASN A 242 18.58 15.92 2.77
CA ASN A 242 19.46 14.99 3.46
C ASN A 242 20.93 15.40 3.44
N THR A 243 21.26 16.63 3.03
CA THR A 243 22.65 17.11 2.93
C THR A 243 22.89 18.35 3.77
N VAL A 244 24.07 18.44 4.36
CA VAL A 244 24.54 19.57 5.16
C VAL A 244 25.98 19.89 4.78
N MET A 245 26.35 21.16 4.78
CA MET A 245 27.74 21.60 4.69
C MET A 245 28.28 21.77 6.10
N LEU A 246 29.30 20.99 6.48
CA LEU A 246 29.97 21.07 7.78
C LEU A 246 31.37 21.60 7.60
N ARG A 247 31.82 22.48 8.51
CA ARG A 247 33.17 23.03 8.43
C ARG A 247 34.19 22.01 8.91
N ALA A 248 35.23 21.78 8.11
CA ALA A 248 36.39 21.01 8.54
C ALA A 248 37.28 21.88 9.45
N GLU A 249 36.76 22.26 10.61
CA GLU A 249 37.40 23.11 11.61
C GLU A 249 37.21 22.53 13.02
N ARG A 250 38.13 22.91 13.91
CA ARG A 250 38.29 22.42 15.28
C ARG A 250 39.22 23.38 16.02
N SER A 251 39.16 23.40 17.35
CA SER A 251 40.11 24.15 18.17
C SER A 251 41.50 23.52 18.14
N GLY A 252 42.54 24.32 17.91
CA GLY A 252 43.93 23.87 18.04
C GLY A 252 44.38 23.58 19.49
N LEU A 253 43.52 23.90 20.47
CA LEU A 253 43.73 23.58 21.90
C LEU A 253 42.82 22.44 22.38
N GLY A 254 41.93 21.95 21.52
CA GLY A 254 40.93 20.93 21.84
C GLY A 254 41.37 19.52 21.44
N ASP A 255 40.44 18.58 21.61
CA ASP A 255 40.56 17.15 21.26
C ASP A 255 39.89 16.81 19.91
N GLY A 256 39.48 17.84 19.16
CA GLY A 256 38.77 17.72 17.90
C GLY A 256 37.28 17.97 18.05
N ARG A 257 36.63 18.29 16.94
CA ARG A 257 35.21 18.64 16.92
C ARG A 257 34.34 17.44 16.58
N VAL A 258 33.19 17.36 17.21
CA VAL A 258 32.11 16.42 16.90
C VAL A 258 30.87 17.24 16.58
N TYR A 259 30.40 17.13 15.34
CA TYR A 259 29.07 17.55 14.96
C TYR A 259 28.07 16.45 15.27
N GLN A 260 26.94 16.81 15.86
CA GLN A 260 25.75 15.97 15.96
C GLN A 260 24.71 16.50 14.97
N VAL A 261 24.39 15.67 13.97
CA VAL A 261 23.42 16.00 12.91
C VAL A 261 22.11 15.28 13.23
N SER A 262 21.08 16.05 13.55
CA SER A 262 19.73 15.57 13.83
C SER A 262 18.93 15.46 12.53
N PHE A 263 18.09 14.43 12.42
CA PHE A 263 17.29 14.19 11.23
C PHE A 263 15.92 13.58 11.56
N THR A 264 15.01 13.70 10.60
CA THR A 264 13.75 12.96 10.51
C THR A 264 13.67 12.28 9.15
N ALA A 265 13.25 11.03 9.12
CA ALA A 265 12.99 10.28 7.90
C ALA A 265 11.49 9.96 7.80
N SER A 266 10.93 10.04 6.59
CA SER A 266 9.51 9.76 6.32
C SER A 266 9.34 8.95 5.05
N ASP A 267 8.38 8.02 5.06
CA ASP A 267 7.94 7.21 3.91
C ASP A 267 6.94 7.92 2.99
N GLY A 268 6.37 9.06 3.40
CA GLY A 268 5.28 9.73 2.68
C GLY A 268 3.90 9.08 2.84
N HIS A 269 3.79 7.97 3.58
CA HIS A 269 2.57 7.22 3.90
C HIS A 269 2.15 7.35 5.38
N GLY A 270 2.84 8.21 6.13
CA GLY A 270 2.49 8.57 7.51
C GLY A 270 3.40 7.94 8.56
N GLY A 271 4.32 7.08 8.15
CA GLY A 271 5.40 6.59 9.00
C GLY A 271 6.57 7.57 9.03
N THR A 272 7.12 7.75 10.23
CA THR A 272 8.29 8.60 10.45
C THR A 272 9.19 8.00 11.52
N CYS A 273 10.50 8.20 11.37
CA CYS A 273 11.47 7.96 12.43
C CYS A 273 12.43 9.17 12.54
N SER A 274 13.11 9.31 13.66
CA SER A 274 14.07 10.41 13.88
C SER A 274 15.29 9.89 14.64
N GLY A 275 16.41 10.56 14.47
CA GLY A 275 17.66 10.17 15.10
C GLY A 275 18.73 11.23 14.95
N THR A 276 19.94 10.87 15.39
CA THR A 276 21.13 11.71 15.25
C THR A 276 22.29 10.87 14.77
N THR A 277 23.16 11.44 13.95
CA THR A 277 24.45 10.84 13.59
C THR A 277 25.58 11.82 13.91
N THR A 278 26.82 11.34 14.00
CA THR A 278 27.97 12.17 14.34
C THR A 278 28.95 12.28 13.18
N VAL A 279 29.55 13.46 13.04
CA VAL A 279 30.64 13.73 12.09
C VAL A 279 31.79 14.39 12.84
N GLY A 280 32.97 13.81 12.74
CA GLY A 280 34.15 14.23 13.47
C GLY A 280 35.13 15.07 12.65
N VAL A 281 35.81 16.01 13.31
CA VAL A 281 36.99 16.72 12.82
C VAL A 281 38.14 16.43 13.78
N PRO A 282 38.98 15.42 13.50
CA PRO A 282 40.10 15.07 14.37
C PRO A 282 41.09 16.22 14.56
N HIS A 283 41.69 16.29 15.75
CA HIS A 283 42.84 17.17 15.98
C HIS A 283 44.09 16.67 15.23
N ASP A 284 44.37 15.36 15.33
CA ASP A 284 45.51 14.70 14.72
C ASP A 284 45.08 13.66 13.67
N PRO A 285 45.90 13.39 12.64
CA PRO A 285 45.58 12.37 11.65
C PRO A 285 45.44 11.00 12.30
N GLY A 286 44.29 10.35 12.10
CA GLY A 286 44.01 9.00 12.59
C GLY A 286 43.57 8.93 14.06
N THR A 287 43.35 10.06 14.74
CA THR A 287 42.70 10.08 16.05
C THR A 287 41.19 10.24 15.91
N ALA A 288 40.45 9.82 16.94
CA ALA A 288 39.02 10.08 17.05
C ALA A 288 38.80 11.39 17.83
N PRO A 289 37.97 12.31 17.33
CA PRO A 289 37.55 13.45 18.13
C PRO A 289 36.70 12.98 19.30
N VAL A 290 36.79 13.70 20.43
CA VAL A 290 36.10 13.33 21.67
C VAL A 290 34.87 14.20 21.83
N ASP A 291 33.73 13.57 22.08
CA ASP A 291 32.51 14.29 22.47
C ASP A 291 32.60 14.68 23.96
N SER A 292 32.91 15.94 24.19
CA SER A 292 33.04 16.57 25.51
C SER A 292 31.70 16.88 26.19
N GLY A 293 30.57 16.61 25.53
CA GLY A 293 29.21 16.81 26.08
C GLY A 293 28.70 18.26 26.04
N LEU A 294 29.50 19.21 25.55
CA LEU A 294 29.01 20.52 25.14
C LEU A 294 28.12 20.35 23.89
N SER A 295 27.05 21.12 23.77
CA SER A 295 26.21 21.12 22.57
C SER A 295 25.78 22.55 22.26
N VAL A 296 26.34 23.10 21.19
CA VAL A 296 26.03 24.44 20.69
C VAL A 296 25.51 24.35 19.26
N ASN A 297 24.57 25.22 18.90
CA ASN A 297 24.00 25.24 17.55
C ASN A 297 25.07 25.65 16.54
N SER A 298 25.25 24.85 15.48
CA SER A 298 26.21 25.12 14.41
C SER A 298 25.58 25.81 13.21
N LEU A 299 24.25 25.84 13.11
CA LEU A 299 23.53 26.59 12.08
C LEU A 299 23.53 28.07 12.46
N GLY A 300 24.13 28.90 11.61
CA GLY A 300 24.24 30.35 11.85
C GLY A 300 22.88 30.96 12.19
N SER A 301 22.79 31.56 13.38
CA SER A 301 21.66 32.38 13.83
C SER A 301 22.14 33.79 14.16
#